data_AF-A0A2P6PV76-F1
#
_entry.id   AF-A0A2P6PV76-F1
#
_cell.length_a   1.000
_cell.length_b   1.000
_cell.length_c   1.000
_cell.angle_alpha   90.00
_cell.angle_beta   90.00
_cell.angle_gamma   90.00
#
_symmetry.space_group_name_H-M   'P 1'
#
loop_
_entity.id
_entity.type
_entity.pdbx_description
1 polymer ?
#
loop_
_entity_poly.entity_id
_entity_poly.type
_entity_poly.pdbx_seq_one_letter_code
_entity_poly.pdbx_strand_id
1 'polypeptide(L)'
;MDVLKQSVVDDGLRLIANLNLRRIAVIDVGVDGMLSIAKECQTLQELELHCCGELALKRISGFRNLPIVKLIECVDGFYSAHISDIGLTILAKGCRRLVKLELCGCEGSYHWGGGVRKKHKT
;
A
#
# COMPACT_ATOMS: atom_id res chain seq x y z
N MET A 1 -12.71 -18.12 -6.17
CA MET A 1 -11.44 -17.76 -5.52
C MET A 1 -11.75 -17.61 -4.05
N ASP A 2 -11.15 -18.45 -3.21
CA ASP A 2 -11.34 -18.39 -1.75
C ASP A 2 -10.67 -17.13 -1.20
N VAL A 3 -11.42 -16.04 -1.16
CA VAL A 3 -10.99 -14.82 -0.47
C VAL A 3 -10.96 -15.16 1.02
N LEU A 4 -9.76 -15.35 1.56
CA LEU A 4 -9.58 -15.51 3.00
C LEU A 4 -10.22 -14.31 3.70
N LYS A 5 -10.95 -14.59 4.78
CA LYS A 5 -11.57 -13.55 5.60
C LYS A 5 -10.50 -12.55 6.03
N GLN A 6 -10.73 -11.25 5.85
CA GLN A 6 -9.78 -10.18 6.21
C GLN A 6 -9.22 -10.32 7.63
N SER A 7 -10.01 -10.84 8.58
CA SER A 7 -9.57 -11.10 9.95
C SER A 7 -8.38 -12.06 10.03
N VAL A 8 -8.35 -13.09 9.17
CA VAL A 8 -7.25 -14.08 9.14
C VAL A 8 -5.98 -13.45 8.58
N VAL A 9 -6.12 -12.59 7.58
CA VAL A 9 -4.99 -11.85 6.99
C VAL A 9 -4.42 -10.86 8.01
N ASP A 10 -5.27 -10.14 8.72
CA ASP A 10 -4.87 -9.17 9.75
C ASP A 10 -4.18 -9.85 10.95
N ASP A 11 -4.66 -11.02 11.38
CA ASP A 11 -4.00 -11.82 12.42
C ASP A 11 -2.65 -12.36 11.96
N GLY A 12 -2.56 -12.86 10.72
CA GLY A 12 -1.29 -13.27 10.12
C GLY A 12 -0.30 -12.12 10.06
N LEU A 13 -0.76 -10.92 9.70
CA LEU A 13 0.04 -9.70 9.67
C LEU A 13 0.55 -9.31 11.05
N ARG A 14 -0.27 -9.41 12.10
CA ARG A 14 0.16 -9.16 13.48
C ARG A 14 1.30 -10.07 13.91
N LEU A 15 1.26 -11.34 13.53
CA LEU A 15 2.31 -12.31 13.85
C LEU A 15 3.62 -11.95 13.14
N ILE A 16 3.55 -11.58 11.86
CA ILE A 16 4.76 -11.23 11.09
C ILE A 16 5.23 -9.79 11.31
N ALA A 17 4.41 -8.92 11.88
CA ALA A 17 4.78 -7.54 12.20
C ALA A 17 5.92 -7.47 13.22
N ASN A 18 6.02 -8.47 14.10
CA ASN A 18 7.13 -8.64 15.05
C ASN A 18 8.38 -9.30 14.44
N LEU A 19 8.26 -9.87 13.24
CA LEU A 19 9.42 -10.32 12.50
C LEU A 19 10.00 -9.07 11.83
N ASN A 20 11.31 -8.84 11.99
CA ASN A 20 12.01 -7.68 11.42
C ASN A 20 12.11 -7.76 9.88
N LEU A 21 10.96 -7.70 9.22
CA LEU A 21 10.80 -7.83 7.78
C LEU A 21 11.31 -6.57 7.11
N ARG A 22 12.11 -6.75 6.06
CA ARG A 22 12.54 -5.64 5.21
C ARG A 22 11.57 -5.38 4.07
N ARG A 23 10.84 -6.41 3.64
CA ARG A 23 9.91 -6.36 2.52
C ARG A 23 8.65 -7.12 2.88
N ILE A 24 7.49 -6.57 2.56
CA ILE A 24 6.21 -7.27 2.70
C ILE A 24 5.32 -7.01 1.49
N ALA A 25 4.62 -8.05 1.05
CA ALA A 25 3.60 -7.97 0.01
C ALA A 25 2.27 -8.49 0.57
N VAL A 26 1.22 -7.69 0.48
CA VAL A 26 -0.11 -8.05 1.00
C VAL A 26 -1.19 -7.71 -0.02
N ILE A 27 -2.25 -8.51 -0.01
CA ILE A 27 -3.40 -8.40 -0.92
C ILE A 27 -4.64 -8.23 -0.05
N ASP A 28 -5.48 -7.23 -0.35
CA ASP A 28 -6.76 -6.99 0.35
C ASP A 28 -6.66 -7.04 1.90
N VAL A 29 -5.70 -6.31 2.45
CA VAL A 29 -5.48 -6.21 3.90
C VAL A 29 -6.51 -5.31 4.57
N GLY A 30 -6.83 -5.53 5.85
CA GLY A 30 -7.67 -4.64 6.67
C GLY A 30 -6.94 -3.40 7.20
N VAL A 31 -7.65 -2.55 7.95
CA VAL A 31 -7.05 -1.37 8.61
C VAL A 31 -6.17 -1.82 9.78
N ASP A 32 -6.66 -2.80 10.53
CA ASP A 32 -6.03 -3.26 11.76
C ASP A 32 -4.72 -4.00 11.50
N GLY A 33 -4.70 -4.91 10.52
CA GLY A 33 -3.48 -5.59 10.10
C GLY A 33 -2.39 -4.61 9.65
N MET A 34 -2.78 -3.57 8.89
CA MET A 34 -1.82 -2.56 8.45
C MET A 34 -1.29 -1.68 9.57
N LEU A 35 -2.15 -1.28 10.51
CA LEU A 35 -1.74 -0.48 11.65
C LEU A 35 -0.77 -1.25 12.55
N SER A 36 -0.99 -2.56 12.73
CA SER A 36 -0.07 -3.43 13.48
C SER A 36 1.32 -3.45 12.84
N ILE A 37 1.41 -3.65 11.52
CA ILE A 37 2.70 -3.62 10.81
C ILE A 37 3.37 -2.25 10.93
N ALA A 38 2.61 -1.15 10.77
CA ALA A 38 3.14 0.21 10.88
C ALA A 38 3.71 0.52 12.28
N LYS A 39 3.15 -0.10 13.33
CA LYS A 39 3.56 0.09 14.72
C LYS A 39 4.74 -0.81 15.11
N GLU A 40 4.65 -2.09 14.80
CA GLU A 40 5.61 -3.11 15.26
C GLU A 40 6.83 -3.18 14.33
N CYS A 41 6.62 -3.04 13.02
CA CYS A 41 7.64 -3.29 12.01
C CYS A 41 8.38 -2.00 11.60
N GLN A 42 9.39 -1.60 12.41
CA GLN A 42 10.19 -0.40 12.14
C GLN A 42 11.31 -0.60 11.11
N THR A 43 11.63 -1.85 10.78
CA THR A 43 12.69 -2.24 9.85
C THR A 43 12.20 -2.39 8.41
N LEU A 44 10.90 -2.21 8.17
CA LEU A 44 10.27 -2.34 6.87
C LEU A 44 10.80 -1.30 5.89
N GLN A 45 11.41 -1.77 4.80
CA GLN A 45 11.95 -0.94 3.73
C GLN A 45 11.01 -0.87 2.54
N GLU A 46 10.35 -1.97 2.20
CA GLU A 46 9.48 -2.04 1.04
C GLU A 46 8.12 -2.63 1.39
N LEU A 47 7.07 -1.92 0.98
CA LEU A 47 5.69 -2.34 1.13
C LEU A 47 5.04 -2.46 -0.23
N GLU A 48 4.56 -3.65 -0.55
CA GLU A 48 3.79 -3.94 -1.75
C GLU A 48 2.34 -4.26 -1.35
N LEU A 49 1.40 -3.50 -1.92
CA LEU A 49 -0.03 -3.68 -1.70
C LEU A 49 -0.70 -3.97 -3.03
N HIS A 50 -1.55 -5.00 -3.05
CA HIS A 50 -2.34 -5.39 -4.20
C HIS A 50 -3.83 -5.15 -3.94
N CYS A 51 -4.58 -4.82 -4.99
CA CYS A 51 -6.03 -4.58 -4.97
C CYS A 51 -6.44 -3.49 -3.96
N CYS A 52 -5.70 -2.38 -3.95
CA CYS A 52 -5.79 -1.37 -2.90
C CYS A 52 -6.16 0.01 -3.46
N GLY A 53 -7.23 0.62 -2.92
CA GLY A 53 -7.71 1.96 -3.30
C GLY A 53 -7.23 3.10 -2.40
N GLU A 54 -7.88 4.26 -2.49
CA GLU A 54 -7.53 5.45 -1.70
C GLU A 54 -7.44 5.19 -0.19
N LEU A 55 -8.29 4.29 0.33
CA LEU A 55 -8.25 3.90 1.75
C LEU A 55 -6.92 3.25 2.15
N ALA A 56 -6.24 2.55 1.24
CA ALA A 56 -4.95 1.96 1.52
C ALA A 56 -3.88 3.03 1.72
N LEU A 57 -3.87 4.10 0.93
CA LEU A 57 -2.96 5.24 1.10
C LEU A 57 -3.06 5.84 2.49
N LYS A 58 -4.29 5.99 3.00
CA LYS A 58 -4.52 6.48 4.36
C LYS A 58 -3.97 5.51 5.41
N ARG A 59 -4.09 4.20 5.20
CA ARG A 59 -3.52 3.19 6.11
C ARG A 59 -1.98 3.25 6.11
N ILE A 60 -1.37 3.33 4.93
CA ILE A 60 0.09 3.37 4.83
C ILE A 60 0.69 4.72 5.21
N SER A 61 -0.10 5.79 5.25
CA SER A 61 0.35 7.08 5.78
C SER A 61 0.76 7.02 7.26
N GLY A 62 0.34 5.98 8.00
CA GLY A 62 0.80 5.73 9.36
C GLY A 62 2.27 5.27 9.46
N PHE A 63 2.89 4.85 8.37
CA PHE A 63 4.26 4.39 8.37
C PHE A 63 5.24 5.57 8.34
N ARG A 64 6.05 5.69 9.40
CA ARG A 64 7.10 6.72 9.46
C ARG A 64 8.35 6.39 8.66
N ASN A 65 8.63 5.10 8.47
CA ASN A 65 9.94 4.61 8.07
C ASN A 65 9.95 3.83 6.76
N LEU A 66 8.99 4.07 5.86
CA LEU A 66 8.88 3.38 4.58
C LEU A 66 9.57 4.15 3.44
N PRO A 67 10.71 3.66 2.91
CA PRO A 67 11.36 4.26 1.74
C PRO A 67 10.75 3.82 0.40
N ILE A 68 10.18 2.63 0.30
CA ILE A 68 9.65 2.12 -0.96
C ILE A 68 8.23 1.62 -0.76
N VAL A 69 7.30 2.14 -1.56
CA VAL A 69 5.90 1.69 -1.58
C VAL A 69 5.52 1.35 -3.02
N LYS A 70 4.88 0.20 -3.20
CA LYS A 70 4.36 -0.29 -4.47
C LYS A 70 2.88 -0.59 -4.31
N LEU A 71 2.05 0.12 -5.05
CA LEU A 71 0.61 -0.07 -5.08
C LEU A 71 0.25 -0.67 -6.43
N ILE A 72 -0.46 -1.79 -6.39
CA ILE A 72 -0.90 -2.53 -7.56
C ILE A 72 -2.42 -2.60 -7.49
N GLU A 73 -3.07 -2.07 -8.52
CA GLU A 73 -4.51 -2.16 -8.70
C GLU A 73 -4.93 -3.58 -9.11
N CYS A 74 -6.13 -3.98 -8.69
CA CYS A 74 -6.72 -5.25 -9.10
C CYS A 74 -7.18 -5.12 -10.56
N VAL A 75 -6.68 -6.00 -11.42
CA VAL A 75 -7.16 -6.12 -12.81
C VAL A 75 -8.46 -6.95 -12.82
N ASP A 76 -9.45 -6.53 -12.06
CA ASP A 76 -10.82 -7.01 -12.18
C ASP A 76 -11.63 -5.77 -12.53
N GLY A 77 -12.07 -5.67 -13.78
CA GLY A 77 -12.60 -4.46 -14.45
C GLY A 77 -13.87 -3.84 -13.84
N PHE A 78 -14.15 -4.10 -12.56
CA PHE A 78 -15.27 -3.59 -11.78
C PHE A 78 -14.84 -2.71 -10.59
N TYR A 79 -13.60 -2.84 -10.09
CA TYR A 79 -13.11 -2.03 -8.98
C TYR A 79 -11.93 -1.19 -9.43
N SER A 80 -12.22 -0.04 -10.05
CA SER A 80 -11.21 0.98 -10.26
C SER A 80 -10.79 1.51 -8.88
N ALA A 81 -9.64 1.09 -8.40
CA ALA A 81 -8.96 1.62 -7.24
C ALA A 81 -8.52 3.06 -7.55
N HIS A 82 -9.47 3.99 -7.46
CA HIS A 82 -9.24 5.40 -7.74
C HIS A 82 -8.30 5.96 -6.68
N ILE A 83 -7.06 6.22 -7.07
CA ILE A 83 -6.09 6.95 -6.24
C ILE A 83 -6.15 8.42 -6.64
N SER A 84 -6.71 9.24 -5.75
CA SER A 84 -6.75 10.69 -5.92
C SER A 84 -5.41 11.35 -5.55
N ASP A 85 -5.14 12.53 -6.12
CA ASP A 85 -3.99 13.36 -5.73
C ASP A 85 -4.01 13.71 -4.23
N ILE A 86 -5.21 13.74 -3.64
CA ILE A 86 -5.41 13.92 -2.19
C ILE A 86 -4.82 12.73 -1.44
N GLY A 87 -5.15 11.50 -1.85
CA GLY A 87 -4.58 10.27 -1.27
C GLY A 87 -3.06 10.24 -1.38
N LEU A 88 -2.49 10.63 -2.52
CA LEU A 88 -1.05 10.74 -2.71
C LEU A 88 -0.42 11.82 -1.84
N THR A 89 -1.11 12.94 -1.63
CA THR A 89 -0.66 14.01 -0.74
C THR A 89 -0.63 13.55 0.71
N ILE A 90 -1.64 12.80 1.15
CA ILE A 90 -1.70 12.20 2.50
C ILE A 90 -0.54 11.22 2.68
N LEU A 91 -0.31 10.36 1.70
CA LEU A 91 0.83 9.45 1.69
C LEU A 91 2.15 10.21 1.82
N ALA A 92 2.36 11.24 1.00
CA ALA A 92 3.58 12.02 1.00
C ALA A 92 3.80 12.77 2.33
N LYS A 93 2.73 13.15 3.03
CA LYS A 93 2.80 13.76 4.36
C LYS A 93 3.13 12.75 5.46
N GLY A 94 2.57 11.55 5.39
CA GLY A 94 2.79 10.47 6.36
C GLY A 94 4.16 9.81 6.20
N CYS A 95 4.47 9.35 4.99
CA CYS A 95 5.73 8.69 4.65
C CYS A 95 6.78 9.72 4.25
N ARG A 96 7.43 10.33 5.25
CA ARG A 96 8.48 11.35 5.02
C ARG A 96 9.75 10.79 4.38
N ARG A 97 10.05 9.51 4.62
CA ARG A 97 11.24 8.82 4.10
C ARG A 97 11.01 8.13 2.77
N LEU A 98 9.83 8.27 2.17
CA LEU A 98 9.49 7.64 0.91
C LEU A 98 10.41 8.18 -0.21
N VAL A 99 11.26 7.32 -0.75
CA VAL A 99 12.17 7.61 -1.88
C VAL A 99 11.51 7.18 -3.18
N LYS A 100 10.72 6.10 -3.13
CA LYS A 100 10.16 5.46 -4.32
C LYS A 100 8.71 5.08 -4.13
N LEU A 101 7.85 5.58 -5.01
CA LEU A 101 6.45 5.20 -5.12
C LEU A 101 6.18 4.60 -6.50
N GLU A 102 5.79 3.33 -6.53
CA GLU A 102 5.37 2.65 -7.76
C GLU A 102 3.85 2.49 -7.75
N LEU A 103 3.18 3.01 -8.79
CA LEU A 103 1.76 2.81 -9.02
C LEU A 103 1.60 1.96 -10.29
N CYS A 104 1.04 0.77 -10.13
CA CYS A 104 0.75 -0.17 -11.22
C CYS A 104 -0.77 -0.31 -11.36
N GLY A 105 -1.27 -0.15 -12.58
CA GLY A 105 -2.70 -0.30 -12.86
C GLY A 105 -3.52 0.94 -12.55
N CYS A 106 -3.15 1.75 -11.54
CA CYS A 106 -3.89 2.95 -11.12
C CYS A 106 -4.25 3.87 -12.28
N GLU A 107 -5.52 3.85 -12.69
CA GLU A 107 -6.11 4.86 -13.57
C GLU A 107 -6.15 6.20 -12.82
N GLY A 108 -5.07 6.97 -12.94
CA GLY A 108 -5.15 8.40 -12.72
C GLY A 108 -6.09 8.99 -13.76
N SER A 109 -6.95 9.91 -13.34
CA SER A 109 -8.07 10.52 -14.09
C SER A 109 -7.71 11.27 -15.38
N TYR A 110 -6.54 11.05 -15.97
CA TYR A 110 -6.18 11.46 -17.32
C TYR A 110 -6.14 10.21 -18.20
N HIS A 111 -7.04 10.14 -19.17
CA HIS A 111 -6.97 9.18 -20.28
C HIS A 111 -5.54 9.09 -20.82
N TRP A 112 -4.84 7.99 -20.54
CA TRP A 112 -3.80 7.45 -21.42
C TRP A 112 -3.48 6.02 -20.98
N GLY A 113 -3.62 5.08 -21.92
CA GLY A 113 -3.51 3.65 -21.65
C GLY A 113 -2.21 3.22 -20.98
N GLY A 114 -2.34 2.20 -20.13
CA GLY A 114 -1.29 1.26 -19.70
C GLY A 114 0.11 1.85 -19.48
N GLY A 115 0.37 2.42 -18.31
CA GLY A 115 1.71 2.88 -17.95
C GLY A 115 1.96 2.82 -16.45
N VAL A 116 2.95 2.02 -16.04
CA VAL A 116 3.45 1.99 -14.66
C VAL A 116 4.06 3.36 -14.34
N ARG A 117 3.44 4.10 -13.41
CA ARG A 117 3.94 5.41 -12.98
C ARG A 117 4.87 5.22 -11.79
N LYS A 118 6.18 5.40 -12.02
CA LYS A 118 7.18 5.50 -10.94
C LYS A 118 7.36 6.96 -10.56
N LYS A 119 6.80 7.38 -9.43
CA LYS A 119 7.05 8.70 -8.87
C LYS A 119 8.21 8.58 -7.89
N HIS A 120 9.35 9.18 -8.23
CA HIS A 120 10.43 9.38 -7.27
C HIS A 120 10.16 10.69 -6.54
N LYS A 121 10.18 10.63 -5.21
CA LYS A 121 10.08 11.82 -4.37
C LYS A 121 11.52 12.31 -4.18
N THR A 122 11.90 13.33 -4.94
CA THR A 122 13.17 14.04 -4.78
C THR A 122 13.20 14.83 -3.48
#